data_AF-A0A0G1JSB4-F1
#
_entry.id   AF-A0A0G1JSB4-F1
#
_cell.length_a   1.000
_cell.length_b   1.000
_cell.length_c   1.000
_cell.angle_alpha   90.00
_cell.angle_beta   90.00
_cell.angle_gamma   90.00
#
_symmetry.space_group_name_H-M   'P 1'
#
loop_
_entity.id
_entity.type
_entity.pdbx_description
1 polymer ?
#
loop_
_entity_poly.entity_id
_entity_poly.type
_entity_poly.pdbx_seq_one_letter_code
_entity_poly.pdbx_strand_id
1 'polypeptide(L)'
;MDELTPELTPSTSTPATEESTFGPPPVNGLNILLRALSGLGGGIIGTGLILIISLLASGILQSALQTENGDGTVHPLFVFVFLAMIFLGSTTTNLLGPLFMGLSDREKYKRLSTSLTQIFIANIVIFILVVPIYVIVAGMNIKMIASVAALQVIVSSFSSALILEIIANYRYALLGVYSTAFAVVISSGLNFIFYSIGPDNPTFLLFVALPLIWLCIGLFNGLLGWVYGGVYKLYGTDFLSSTIKYGADQSWLSEAEEQQQQLDAEQHIQAKKEDEGATFLNKVDQ
;
A
#
# COMPACT_ATOMS: atom_id res chain seq x y z
N MET A 1 -21.86 15.53 69.81
CA MET A 1 -20.86 14.92 68.92
C MET A 1 -21.67 14.07 67.97
N ASP A 2 -22.19 14.72 66.92
CA ASP A 2 -22.98 14.08 65.88
C ASP A 2 -22.04 13.70 64.74
N GLU A 3 -22.02 12.40 64.45
CA GLU A 3 -21.19 11.77 63.44
C GLU A 3 -21.91 11.90 62.09
N LEU A 4 -21.45 12.84 61.27
CA LEU A 4 -21.90 13.02 59.89
C LEU A 4 -21.22 11.99 58.99
N THR A 5 -21.90 10.88 58.71
CA THR A 5 -21.55 9.98 57.61
C THR A 5 -22.04 10.56 56.29
N PRO A 6 -21.17 10.73 55.27
CA PRO A 6 -21.59 11.20 53.96
C PRO A 6 -22.25 10.05 53.18
N GLU A 7 -23.49 10.28 52.76
CA GLU A 7 -24.29 9.41 51.92
C GLU A 7 -23.73 9.42 50.48
N LEU A 8 -23.07 8.33 50.08
CA LEU A 8 -22.61 8.11 48.71
C LEU A 8 -23.81 7.76 47.83
N THR A 9 -24.34 8.75 47.12
CA THR A 9 -25.30 8.51 46.03
C THR A 9 -24.59 7.79 44.88
N PRO A 10 -25.05 6.60 44.44
CA PRO A 10 -24.48 5.93 43.29
C PRO A 10 -24.80 6.73 42.04
N SER A 11 -23.78 7.34 41.44
CA SER A 11 -23.91 8.02 40.15
C SER A 11 -24.32 6.99 39.10
N THR A 12 -25.62 7.01 38.75
CA THR A 12 -26.18 6.24 37.64
C THR A 12 -25.76 6.96 36.35
N SER A 13 -24.48 6.80 35.98
CA SER A 13 -24.10 7.03 34.59
C SER A 13 -24.72 5.88 33.81
N THR A 14 -25.88 6.12 33.21
CA THR A 14 -26.39 5.29 32.13
C THR A 14 -25.24 5.21 31.11
N PRO A 15 -24.63 4.03 30.87
CA PRO A 15 -23.64 3.92 29.81
C PRO A 15 -24.39 4.28 28.53
N ALA A 16 -23.95 5.37 27.90
CA ALA A 16 -24.35 5.66 26.53
C ALA A 16 -24.06 4.37 25.76
N THR A 17 -25.11 3.80 25.18
CA THR A 17 -24.99 2.68 24.26
C THR A 17 -24.17 3.22 23.10
N GLU A 18 -22.86 3.03 23.16
CA GLU A 18 -22.00 3.17 21.99
C GLU A 18 -22.57 2.16 21.00
N GLU A 19 -23.28 2.66 19.97
CA GLU A 19 -23.65 1.85 18.83
C GLU A 19 -22.37 1.17 18.34
N SER A 20 -22.26 -0.12 18.62
CA SER A 20 -21.15 -0.95 18.19
C SER A 20 -21.00 -0.71 16.69
N THR A 21 -19.90 -0.06 16.33
CA THR A 21 -19.67 0.46 14.98
C THR A 21 -19.27 -0.71 14.08
N PHE A 22 -20.18 -1.68 13.93
CA PHE A 22 -20.05 -2.77 13.00
C PHE A 22 -20.28 -2.20 11.60
N GLY A 23 -19.26 -2.30 10.75
CA GLY A 23 -19.34 -1.90 9.36
C GLY A 23 -17.98 -1.50 8.78
N PRO A 24 -17.82 -1.50 7.45
CA PRO A 24 -16.62 -0.98 6.81
C PRO A 24 -16.52 0.53 7.05
N PRO A 25 -15.30 1.07 7.22
CA PRO A 25 -15.11 2.51 7.42
C PRO A 25 -15.71 3.28 6.24
N PRO A 26 -16.50 4.35 6.49
CA PRO A 26 -17.16 5.09 5.42
C PRO A 26 -16.12 5.75 4.52
N VAL A 27 -16.19 5.48 3.22
CA VAL A 27 -15.29 6.11 2.24
C VAL A 27 -15.99 7.32 1.63
N ASN A 28 -15.46 8.52 1.87
CA ASN A 28 -15.94 9.74 1.22
C ASN A 28 -15.43 9.84 -0.23
N GLY A 29 -16.22 10.41 -1.14
CA GLY A 29 -15.85 10.58 -2.55
C GLY A 29 -14.55 11.40 -2.73
N LEU A 30 -14.33 12.39 -1.86
CA LEU A 30 -13.07 13.15 -1.84
C LEU A 30 -11.86 12.25 -1.53
N ASN A 31 -12.00 11.28 -0.61
CA ASN A 31 -10.93 10.34 -0.27
C ASN A 31 -10.59 9.44 -1.45
N ILE A 32 -11.58 9.07 -2.28
CA ILE A 32 -11.34 8.30 -3.52
C ILE A 32 -10.44 9.11 -4.46
N LEU A 33 -10.77 10.37 -4.70
CA LEU A 33 -9.99 11.26 -5.56
C LEU A 33 -8.58 11.48 -4.99
N LEU A 34 -8.46 11.76 -3.69
CA LEU A 34 -7.17 11.97 -3.02
C LEU A 34 -6.29 10.72 -3.09
N ARG A 35 -6.85 9.52 -2.91
CA ARG A 35 -6.12 8.26 -3.06
C ARG A 35 -5.65 8.03 -4.50
N ALA A 36 -6.49 8.32 -5.49
CA ALA A 36 -6.12 8.23 -6.91
C ALA A 36 -4.98 9.20 -7.25
N LEU A 37 -5.08 10.46 -6.82
CA LEU A 37 -4.02 11.47 -7.02
C LEU A 37 -2.74 11.14 -6.25
N SER A 38 -2.86 10.56 -5.05
CA SER A 38 -1.72 10.09 -4.26
C SER A 38 -0.96 8.96 -4.96
N GLY A 39 -1.69 7.98 -5.50
CA GLY A 39 -1.12 6.92 -6.32
C GLY A 39 -0.42 7.48 -7.56
N LEU A 40 -1.11 8.36 -8.29
CA LEU A 40 -0.55 9.04 -9.46
C LEU A 40 0.75 9.81 -9.12
N GLY A 41 0.76 10.55 -8.01
CA GLY A 41 1.93 11.28 -7.53
C GLY A 41 3.13 10.37 -7.27
N GLY A 42 2.92 9.23 -6.60
CA GLY A 42 3.98 8.24 -6.39
C GLY A 42 4.52 7.67 -7.72
N GLY A 43 3.62 7.36 -8.66
CA GLY A 43 3.98 6.87 -9.98
C GLY A 43 4.73 7.87 -10.84
N ILE A 44 4.33 9.15 -10.83
CA ILE A 44 5.04 10.22 -11.55
C ILE A 44 6.46 10.38 -11.00
N ILE A 45 6.65 10.38 -9.67
CA ILE A 45 7.99 10.55 -9.08
C ILE A 45 8.92 9.38 -9.45
N GLY A 46 8.46 8.13 -9.32
CA GLY A 46 9.30 7.00 -9.68
C GLY A 46 9.58 6.90 -11.18
N THR A 47 8.63 7.31 -12.02
CA THR A 47 8.83 7.47 -13.46
C THR A 47 9.84 8.56 -13.79
N GLY A 48 9.78 9.69 -13.08
CA GLY A 48 10.76 10.77 -13.17
C GLY A 48 12.16 10.28 -12.79
N LEU A 49 12.28 9.41 -11.78
CA LEU A 49 13.55 8.79 -11.41
C LEU A 49 14.10 7.90 -12.54
N ILE A 50 13.25 7.08 -13.17
CA ILE A 50 13.63 6.29 -14.35
C ILE A 50 14.14 7.21 -15.46
N LEU A 51 13.45 8.32 -15.73
CA LEU A 51 13.85 9.29 -16.75
C LEU A 51 15.21 9.91 -16.43
N ILE A 52 15.44 10.35 -15.19
CA ILE A 52 16.73 10.91 -14.77
C ILE A 52 17.85 9.88 -14.94
N ILE A 53 17.65 8.65 -14.48
CA ILE A 53 18.64 7.58 -14.63
C ILE A 53 18.89 7.28 -16.11
N SER A 54 17.85 7.23 -16.93
CA SER A 54 17.96 7.00 -18.38
C SER A 54 18.78 8.10 -19.08
N LEU A 55 18.55 9.37 -18.72
CA LEU A 55 19.32 10.50 -19.25
C LEU A 55 20.78 10.46 -18.82
N LEU A 56 21.06 10.20 -17.53
CA LEU A 56 22.43 10.06 -17.02
C LEU A 56 23.15 8.86 -17.65
N ALA A 57 22.43 7.76 -17.81
CA ALA A 57 22.94 6.55 -18.41
C ALA A 57 23.19 6.72 -19.91
N SER A 58 22.46 7.58 -20.62
CA SER A 58 22.62 7.77 -22.07
C SER A 58 24.05 8.14 -22.48
N GLY A 59 24.75 8.96 -21.68
CA GLY A 59 26.15 9.33 -21.93
C GLY A 59 27.14 8.17 -21.75
N ILE A 60 26.83 7.22 -20.86
CA ILE A 60 27.65 6.02 -20.61
C ILE A 60 27.25 4.87 -21.55
N LEU A 61 25.97 4.81 -21.93
CA LEU A 61 25.39 3.76 -22.76
C LEU A 61 25.70 3.95 -24.24
N GLN A 62 25.90 5.18 -24.73
CA GLN A 62 26.26 5.40 -26.14
C GLN A 62 27.57 4.70 -26.53
N SER A 63 28.57 4.66 -25.64
CA SER A 63 29.82 3.91 -25.89
C SER A 63 29.62 2.40 -25.84
N ALA A 64 28.70 1.90 -24.99
CA ALA A 64 28.36 0.48 -24.91
C ALA A 64 27.45 0.00 -26.07
N LEU A 65 26.58 0.87 -26.58
CA LEU A 65 25.64 0.59 -27.67
C LEU A 65 26.27 0.68 -29.07
N GLN A 66 27.35 1.45 -29.23
CA GLN A 66 28.15 1.46 -30.47
C GLN A 66 28.95 0.17 -30.69
N THR A 67 29.02 -0.69 -29.67
CA THR A 67 29.62 -2.02 -29.76
C THR A 67 28.52 -3.06 -30.01
N GLU A 68 27.65 -2.82 -31.00
CA GLU A 68 26.83 -3.90 -31.56
C GLU A 68 27.77 -4.93 -32.17
N ASN A 69 28.12 -5.94 -31.38
CA ASN A 69 28.61 -7.19 -31.92
C ASN A 69 27.52 -7.70 -32.86
N GLY A 70 27.84 -7.99 -34.12
CA GLY A 70 26.90 -8.36 -35.19
C GLY A 70 26.01 -9.58 -34.95
N ASP A 71 26.04 -10.16 -33.74
CA ASP A 71 25.23 -11.30 -33.28
C ASP A 71 23.96 -10.87 -32.50
N GLY A 72 23.68 -9.58 -32.35
CA GLY A 72 22.46 -9.09 -31.67
C GLY A 72 22.43 -9.33 -30.15
N THR A 73 23.58 -9.65 -29.56
CA THR A 73 23.75 -9.82 -28.10
C THR A 73 23.87 -8.46 -27.42
N VAL A 74 23.09 -8.25 -26.36
CA VAL A 74 23.08 -6.99 -25.61
C VAL A 74 24.25 -6.95 -24.63
N HIS A 75 25.00 -5.84 -24.60
CA HIS A 75 26.16 -5.70 -23.72
C HIS A 75 25.74 -5.85 -22.22
N PRO A 76 26.43 -6.67 -21.40
CA PRO A 76 26.02 -6.92 -20.01
C PRO A 76 25.88 -5.65 -19.15
N LEU A 77 26.71 -4.64 -19.41
CA LEU A 77 26.62 -3.32 -18.75
C LEU A 77 25.28 -2.64 -19.00
N PHE A 78 24.72 -2.73 -20.22
CA PHE A 78 23.40 -2.18 -20.53
C PHE A 78 22.33 -2.87 -19.69
N VAL A 79 22.37 -4.20 -19.62
CA VAL A 79 21.41 -4.99 -18.84
C VAL A 79 21.47 -4.63 -17.36
N PHE A 80 22.67 -4.48 -16.81
CA PHE A 80 22.87 -4.08 -15.42
C PHE A 80 22.29 -2.68 -15.13
N VAL A 81 22.59 -1.69 -15.97
CA VAL A 81 22.07 -0.32 -15.80
C VAL A 81 20.55 -0.28 -15.98
N PHE A 82 20.02 -1.00 -16.97
CA PHE A 82 18.58 -1.12 -17.20
C PHE A 82 17.86 -1.75 -16.01
N LEU A 83 18.40 -2.85 -15.48
CA LEU A 83 17.87 -3.55 -14.32
C LEU A 83 17.89 -2.67 -13.06
N ALA A 84 18.99 -1.93 -12.83
CA ALA A 84 19.07 -0.97 -11.73
C ALA A 84 18.04 0.17 -11.89
N MET A 85 17.88 0.69 -13.11
CA MET A 85 16.90 1.73 -13.43
C MET A 85 15.47 1.29 -13.14
N ILE A 86 15.07 0.11 -13.62
CA ILE A 86 13.72 -0.44 -13.38
C ILE A 86 13.50 -0.70 -11.90
N PHE A 87 14.47 -1.32 -11.21
CA PHE A 87 14.36 -1.60 -9.79
C PHE A 87 14.23 -0.34 -8.93
N LEU A 88 15.06 0.67 -9.16
CA LEU A 88 15.00 1.93 -8.40
C LEU A 88 13.69 2.65 -8.68
N GLY A 89 13.29 2.76 -9.95
CA GLY A 89 12.03 3.40 -10.34
C GLY A 89 10.80 2.71 -9.74
N SER A 90 10.73 1.38 -9.84
CA SER A 90 9.61 0.60 -9.30
C SER A 90 9.59 0.67 -7.77
N THR A 91 10.74 0.53 -7.11
CA THR A 91 10.83 0.59 -5.64
C THR A 91 10.45 1.97 -5.11
N THR A 92 10.94 3.05 -5.72
CA THR A 92 10.54 4.42 -5.35
C THR A 92 9.04 4.61 -5.52
N THR A 93 8.47 4.17 -6.63
CA THR A 93 7.01 4.24 -6.84
C THR A 93 6.26 3.46 -5.78
N ASN A 94 6.69 2.23 -5.52
CA ASN A 94 6.05 1.29 -4.59
C ASN A 94 6.17 1.74 -3.14
N LEU A 95 7.12 2.62 -2.79
CA LEU A 95 7.20 3.25 -1.47
C LEU A 95 6.39 4.54 -1.39
N LEU A 96 6.51 5.41 -2.41
CA LEU A 96 5.87 6.72 -2.40
C LEU A 96 4.36 6.65 -2.64
N GLY A 97 3.87 5.73 -3.47
CA GLY A 97 2.44 5.52 -3.70
C GLY A 97 1.71 5.21 -2.39
N PRO A 98 2.10 4.15 -1.65
CA PRO A 98 1.56 3.82 -0.34
C PRO A 98 1.76 4.92 0.70
N LEU A 99 2.92 5.59 0.71
CA LEU A 99 3.18 6.72 1.60
C LEU A 99 2.14 7.82 1.38
N PHE A 100 1.93 8.26 0.15
CA PHE A 100 0.96 9.32 -0.16
C PHE A 100 -0.49 8.87 0.08
N MET A 101 -0.83 7.61 -0.23
CA MET A 101 -2.16 7.07 0.11
C MET A 101 -2.39 7.05 1.63
N GLY A 102 -1.38 6.66 2.40
CA GLY A 102 -1.43 6.65 3.85
C GLY A 102 -1.51 8.05 4.47
N LEU A 103 -0.88 9.04 3.84
CA LEU A 103 -1.00 10.44 4.25
C LEU A 103 -2.38 11.03 3.92
N SER A 104 -3.00 10.62 2.82
CA SER A 104 -4.33 11.06 2.42
C SER A 104 -5.46 10.43 3.24
N ASP A 105 -5.25 9.25 3.81
CA ASP A 105 -6.24 8.54 4.62
C ASP A 105 -5.61 7.92 5.87
N ARG A 106 -5.25 8.78 6.82
CA ARG A 106 -4.58 8.37 8.06
C ARG A 106 -5.44 7.47 8.95
N GLU A 107 -6.77 7.56 8.82
CA GLU A 107 -7.69 6.75 9.61
C GLU A 107 -7.62 5.28 9.21
N LYS A 108 -7.56 5.00 7.90
CA LYS A 108 -7.39 3.64 7.38
C LYS A 108 -5.95 3.13 7.55
N TYR A 109 -4.94 3.96 7.26
CA TYR A 109 -3.54 3.50 7.17
C TYR A 109 -2.71 3.85 8.41
N LYS A 110 -3.15 3.44 9.61
CA LYS A 110 -2.48 3.75 10.89
C LYS A 110 -1.06 3.18 10.99
N ARG A 111 -0.82 2.00 10.40
CA ARG A 111 0.46 1.25 10.48
C ARG A 111 1.34 1.49 9.25
N LEU A 112 1.47 2.75 8.84
CA LEU A 112 2.15 3.11 7.59
C LEU A 112 3.64 2.73 7.59
N SER A 113 4.37 2.99 8.69
CA SER A 113 5.81 2.67 8.80
C SER A 113 6.10 1.17 8.62
N THR A 114 5.34 0.33 9.32
CA THR A 114 5.41 -1.13 9.16
C THR A 114 5.11 -1.56 7.74
N SER A 115 4.07 -0.98 7.12
CA SER A 115 3.69 -1.27 5.74
C SER A 115 4.81 -0.94 4.75
N LEU A 116 5.39 0.26 4.85
CA LEU A 116 6.50 0.68 3.98
C LEU A 116 7.73 -0.20 4.12
N THR A 117 8.03 -0.67 5.33
CA THR A 117 9.15 -1.59 5.58
C THR A 117 8.92 -2.94 4.92
N GLN A 118 7.71 -3.50 5.06
CA GLN A 118 7.36 -4.76 4.40
C GLN A 118 7.33 -4.65 2.87
N ILE A 119 6.83 -3.52 2.36
CA ILE A 119 6.87 -3.21 0.92
C ILE A 119 8.32 -3.17 0.41
N PHE A 120 9.23 -2.50 1.14
CA PHE A 120 10.64 -2.44 0.76
C PHE A 120 11.27 -3.84 0.69
N ILE A 121 11.05 -4.66 1.73
CA ILE A 121 11.54 -6.05 1.77
C ILE A 121 10.97 -6.86 0.61
N ALA A 122 9.67 -6.76 0.33
CA ALA A 122 9.02 -7.46 -0.77
C ALA A 122 9.62 -7.07 -2.14
N ASN A 123 9.93 -5.79 -2.35
CA ASN A 123 10.58 -5.32 -3.58
C ASN A 123 11.99 -5.91 -3.74
N ILE A 124 12.78 -6.02 -2.67
CA ILE A 124 14.10 -6.68 -2.69
C ILE A 124 13.96 -8.16 -3.05
N VAL A 125 13.02 -8.87 -2.43
CA VAL A 125 12.79 -10.30 -2.72
C VAL A 125 12.41 -10.51 -4.18
N ILE A 126 11.46 -9.72 -4.69
CA ILE A 126 11.05 -9.78 -6.10
C ILE A 126 12.24 -9.50 -7.01
N PHE A 127 13.05 -8.50 -6.69
CA PHE A 127 14.24 -8.16 -7.46
C PHE A 127 15.22 -9.34 -7.54
N ILE A 128 15.56 -9.96 -6.41
CA ILE A 128 16.46 -11.13 -6.37
C ILE A 128 15.91 -12.28 -7.23
N LEU A 129 14.60 -12.51 -7.21
CA LEU A 129 13.96 -13.56 -8.02
C LEU A 129 13.95 -13.25 -9.52
N VAL A 130 13.86 -11.98 -9.91
CA VAL A 130 13.78 -11.58 -11.33
C VAL A 130 15.17 -11.41 -11.96
N VAL A 131 16.22 -11.10 -11.19
CA VAL A 131 17.60 -10.95 -11.70
C VAL A 131 18.06 -12.12 -12.60
N PRO A 132 17.90 -13.40 -12.21
CA PRO A 132 18.26 -14.52 -13.08
C PRO A 132 17.51 -14.53 -14.42
N ILE A 133 16.25 -14.10 -14.42
CA ILE A 133 15.42 -14.04 -15.62
C ILE A 133 15.98 -12.99 -16.60
N TYR A 134 16.41 -11.83 -16.11
CA TYR A 134 17.06 -10.82 -16.95
C TYR A 134 18.35 -11.34 -17.59
N VAL A 135 19.18 -12.08 -16.84
CA VAL A 135 20.44 -12.63 -17.36
C VAL A 135 20.18 -13.64 -18.48
N ILE A 136 19.18 -14.51 -18.32
CA ILE A 136 18.80 -15.49 -19.34
C ILE A 136 18.27 -14.78 -20.60
N VAL A 137 17.37 -13.81 -20.41
CA VAL A 137 16.69 -13.13 -21.52
C VAL A 137 17.61 -12.15 -22.26
N ALA A 138 18.64 -11.63 -21.60
CA ALA A 138 19.64 -10.75 -22.21
C ALA A 138 20.35 -11.37 -23.42
N GLY A 139 20.50 -12.69 -23.44
CA GLY A 139 21.09 -13.42 -24.57
C GLY A 139 20.13 -13.69 -25.73
N MET A 140 18.85 -13.32 -25.62
CA MET A 140 17.82 -13.66 -26.61
C MET A 140 17.37 -12.46 -27.46
N ASN A 141 16.75 -11.45 -26.84
CA ASN A 141 16.18 -10.31 -27.56
C ASN A 141 15.86 -9.15 -26.59
N ILE A 142 16.14 -7.91 -27.01
CA ILE A 142 15.84 -6.68 -26.25
C ILE A 142 14.34 -6.50 -25.95
N LYS A 143 13.44 -6.96 -26.83
CA LYS A 143 11.99 -6.91 -26.61
C LYS A 143 11.57 -7.76 -25.42
N MET A 144 12.22 -8.92 -25.22
CA MET A 144 11.93 -9.79 -24.09
C MET A 144 12.40 -9.17 -22.77
N ILE A 145 13.50 -8.41 -22.77
CA ILE A 145 13.97 -7.65 -21.58
C ILE A 145 12.90 -6.66 -21.13
N ALA A 146 12.27 -5.93 -22.06
CA ALA A 146 11.19 -5.01 -21.76
C ALA A 146 9.96 -5.72 -21.17
N SER A 147 9.61 -6.90 -21.68
CA SER A 147 8.52 -7.73 -21.12
C SER A 147 8.79 -8.20 -19.69
N VAL A 148 10.04 -8.61 -19.39
CA VAL A 148 10.44 -8.97 -18.02
C VAL A 148 10.36 -7.77 -17.08
N ALA A 149 10.75 -6.58 -17.55
CA ALA A 149 10.60 -5.34 -16.78
C ALA A 149 9.15 -4.99 -16.50
N ALA A 150 8.27 -5.10 -17.48
CA ALA A 150 6.84 -4.89 -17.29
C ALA A 150 6.27 -5.86 -16.25
N LEU A 151 6.66 -7.15 -16.31
CA LEU A 151 6.25 -8.14 -15.33
C LEU A 151 6.75 -7.80 -13.92
N GLN A 152 8.02 -7.41 -13.77
CA GLN A 152 8.59 -6.98 -12.48
C GLN A 152 7.81 -5.79 -11.91
N VAL A 153 7.50 -4.79 -12.73
CA VAL A 153 6.73 -3.61 -12.32
C VAL A 153 5.33 -4.03 -11.85
N ILE A 154 4.61 -4.84 -12.63
CA ILE A 154 3.24 -5.28 -12.28
C ILE A 154 3.25 -6.10 -10.99
N VAL A 155 4.14 -7.10 -10.87
CA VAL A 155 4.21 -7.98 -9.71
C VAL A 155 4.62 -7.21 -8.45
N SER A 156 5.59 -6.30 -8.57
CA SER A 156 6.03 -5.47 -7.44
C SER A 156 4.96 -4.49 -6.98
N SER A 157 4.27 -3.80 -7.90
CA SER A 157 3.17 -2.89 -7.54
C SER A 157 1.97 -3.64 -6.96
N PHE A 158 1.62 -4.80 -7.53
CA PHE A 158 0.57 -5.67 -6.99
C PHE A 158 0.89 -6.11 -5.56
N SER A 159 2.09 -6.66 -5.33
CA SER A 159 2.53 -7.09 -4.00
C SER A 159 2.54 -5.93 -2.99
N SER A 160 3.04 -4.77 -3.41
CA SER A 160 3.13 -3.58 -2.55
C SER A 160 1.74 -3.06 -2.14
N ALA A 161 0.78 -3.05 -3.06
CA ALA A 161 -0.59 -2.65 -2.78
C ALA A 161 -1.32 -3.68 -1.89
N LEU A 162 -1.09 -4.98 -2.09
CA LEU A 162 -1.64 -6.01 -1.21
C LEU A 162 -1.12 -5.88 0.23
N ILE A 163 0.19 -5.69 0.40
CA ILE A 163 0.81 -5.50 1.72
C ILE A 163 0.18 -4.29 2.43
N LEU A 164 0.04 -3.16 1.71
CA LEU A 164 -0.60 -1.97 2.26
C LEU A 164 -2.03 -2.24 2.72
N GLU A 165 -2.85 -2.88 1.90
CA GLU A 165 -4.26 -3.13 2.19
C GLU A 165 -4.46 -4.15 3.33
N ILE A 166 -3.67 -5.22 3.35
CA ILE A 166 -3.75 -6.27 4.39
C ILE A 166 -3.36 -5.71 5.75
N ILE A 167 -2.28 -4.92 5.83
CA ILE A 167 -1.81 -4.34 7.10
C ILE A 167 -2.74 -3.23 7.58
N ALA A 168 -3.29 -2.44 6.66
CA ALA A 168 -4.19 -1.33 7.00
C ALA A 168 -5.48 -1.81 7.66
N ASN A 169 -6.08 -2.89 7.15
CA ASN A 169 -7.32 -3.41 7.71
C ASN A 169 -7.43 -4.93 7.52
N TYR A 170 -6.95 -5.69 8.50
CA TYR A 170 -6.97 -7.15 8.47
C TYR A 170 -8.39 -7.73 8.41
N ARG A 171 -9.37 -7.05 9.04
CA ARG A 171 -10.78 -7.46 9.09
C ARG A 171 -11.45 -7.39 7.73
N TYR A 172 -11.11 -6.39 6.91
CA TYR A 172 -11.60 -6.25 5.53
C TYR A 172 -10.50 -6.53 4.49
N ALA A 173 -9.53 -7.40 4.82
CA ALA A 173 -8.42 -7.71 3.94
C ALA A 173 -8.88 -8.27 2.59
N LEU A 174 -9.94 -9.08 2.55
CA LEU A 174 -10.51 -9.61 1.32
C LEU A 174 -10.96 -8.52 0.35
N LEU A 175 -11.61 -7.47 0.85
CA LEU A 175 -11.99 -6.31 0.05
C LEU A 175 -10.75 -5.59 -0.53
N GLY A 176 -9.68 -5.48 0.26
CA GLY A 176 -8.39 -4.96 -0.17
C GLY A 176 -7.72 -5.81 -1.27
N VAL A 177 -7.76 -7.13 -1.13
CA VAL A 177 -7.22 -8.08 -2.12
C VAL A 177 -8.00 -7.98 -3.44
N TYR A 178 -9.33 -8.02 -3.39
CA TYR A 178 -10.15 -7.95 -4.60
C TYR A 178 -10.03 -6.60 -5.31
N SER A 179 -10.01 -5.51 -4.55
CA SER A 179 -9.84 -4.17 -5.13
C SER A 179 -8.48 -4.00 -5.81
N THR A 180 -7.41 -4.46 -5.16
CA THR A 180 -6.07 -4.43 -5.73
C THR A 180 -5.96 -5.30 -6.98
N ALA A 181 -6.49 -6.53 -6.95
CA ALA A 181 -6.49 -7.43 -8.11
C ALA A 181 -7.25 -6.81 -9.29
N PHE A 182 -8.44 -6.27 -9.04
CA PHE A 182 -9.24 -5.60 -10.07
C PHE A 182 -8.51 -4.38 -10.64
N ALA A 183 -7.89 -3.56 -9.78
CA ALA A 183 -7.10 -2.41 -10.20
C ALA A 183 -5.93 -2.77 -11.12
N VAL A 184 -5.19 -3.84 -10.79
CA VAL A 184 -4.06 -4.31 -11.59
C VAL A 184 -4.51 -4.88 -12.94
N VAL A 185 -5.64 -5.61 -12.98
CA VAL A 185 -6.21 -6.10 -14.25
C VAL A 185 -6.64 -4.94 -15.14
N ILE A 186 -7.37 -3.97 -14.60
CA ILE A 186 -7.83 -2.80 -15.36
C ILE A 186 -6.65 -1.96 -15.83
N SER A 187 -5.68 -1.65 -14.97
CA SER A 187 -4.50 -0.88 -15.36
C SER A 187 -3.63 -1.61 -16.39
N SER A 188 -3.52 -2.94 -16.31
CA SER A 188 -2.81 -3.73 -17.34
C SER A 188 -3.54 -3.67 -18.68
N GLY A 189 -4.87 -3.76 -18.67
CA GLY A 189 -5.70 -3.58 -19.88
C GLY A 189 -5.56 -2.18 -20.48
N LEU A 190 -5.57 -1.13 -19.64
CA LEU A 190 -5.36 0.24 -20.10
C LEU A 190 -3.94 0.45 -20.66
N ASN A 191 -2.91 -0.13 -20.03
CA ASN A 191 -1.55 -0.12 -20.57
C ASN A 191 -1.47 -0.78 -21.95
N PHE A 192 -2.18 -1.90 -22.15
CA PHE A 192 -2.25 -2.56 -23.45
C PHE A 192 -2.94 -1.70 -24.51
N ILE A 193 -4.01 -0.99 -24.15
CA ILE A 193 -4.70 -0.04 -25.04
C ILE A 193 -3.77 1.15 -25.38
N PHE A 194 -3.03 1.68 -24.41
CA PHE A 194 -2.05 2.74 -24.70
C PHE A 194 -0.92 2.26 -25.57
N TYR A 195 -0.50 0.99 -25.44
CA TYR A 195 0.48 0.39 -26.31
C TYR A 195 -0.03 0.22 -27.74
N SER A 196 -1.29 -0.18 -27.94
CA SER A 196 -1.85 -0.40 -29.28
C SER A 196 -2.13 0.89 -30.04
N ILE A 197 -2.39 2.00 -29.33
CA ILE A 197 -2.63 3.33 -29.92
C ILE A 197 -1.33 4.14 -30.04
N GLY A 198 -0.36 3.85 -29.17
CA GLY A 198 0.90 4.58 -29.10
C GLY A 198 1.83 4.35 -30.30
N PRO A 199 2.91 5.16 -30.42
CA PRO A 199 4.02 4.82 -31.29
C PRO A 199 4.53 3.43 -30.92
N ASP A 200 5.02 2.63 -31.88
CA ASP A 200 5.64 1.30 -31.69
C ASP A 200 6.94 1.33 -30.85
N ASN A 201 6.94 2.06 -29.74
CA ASN A 201 8.04 2.27 -28.84
C ASN A 201 7.72 1.66 -27.47
N PRO A 202 8.28 0.49 -27.13
CA PRO A 202 8.05 -0.18 -25.85
C PRO A 202 8.52 0.66 -24.65
N THR A 203 9.42 1.62 -24.85
CA THR A 203 9.89 2.54 -23.81
C THR A 203 8.77 3.48 -23.36
N PHE A 204 7.87 3.89 -24.25
CA PHE A 204 6.73 4.73 -23.87
C PHE A 204 5.82 4.03 -22.84
N LEU A 205 5.64 2.71 -23.00
CA LEU A 205 4.85 1.89 -22.09
C LEU A 205 5.43 1.91 -20.67
N LEU A 206 6.76 1.83 -20.53
CA LEU A 206 7.43 1.90 -19.22
C LEU A 206 7.19 3.22 -18.48
N PHE A 207 7.11 4.34 -19.21
CA PHE A 207 6.86 5.65 -18.61
C PHE A 207 5.39 5.88 -18.22
N VAL A 208 4.45 5.25 -18.94
CA VAL A 208 3.01 5.36 -18.63
C VAL A 208 2.56 4.31 -17.61
N ALA A 209 3.22 3.16 -17.53
CA ALA A 209 2.80 2.03 -16.71
C ALA A 209 2.75 2.35 -15.22
N LEU A 210 3.83 2.88 -14.64
CA LEU A 210 3.91 3.13 -13.20
C LEU A 210 2.85 4.15 -12.72
N PRO A 211 2.70 5.34 -13.34
CA PRO A 211 1.65 6.29 -12.98
C PRO A 211 0.26 5.71 -13.13
N LEU A 212 0.01 4.98 -14.21
CA LEU A 212 -1.31 4.42 -14.51
C LEU A 212 -1.69 3.29 -13.55
N ILE A 213 -0.77 2.37 -13.25
CA ILE A 213 -1.00 1.28 -12.29
C ILE A 213 -1.38 1.86 -10.93
N TRP A 214 -0.60 2.81 -10.42
CA TRP A 214 -0.86 3.40 -9.10
C TRP A 214 -2.08 4.31 -9.05
N LEU A 215 -2.38 5.02 -10.15
CA LEU A 215 -3.65 5.74 -10.30
C LEU A 215 -4.84 4.79 -10.16
N CYS A 216 -4.83 3.67 -10.88
CA CYS A 216 -5.90 2.68 -10.82
C CYS A 216 -6.00 2.03 -9.44
N ILE A 217 -4.88 1.68 -8.79
CA ILE A 217 -4.87 1.12 -7.43
C ILE A 217 -5.55 2.10 -6.46
N GLY A 218 -5.16 3.37 -6.47
CA GLY A 218 -5.76 4.39 -5.61
C GLY A 218 -7.26 4.58 -5.86
N LEU A 219 -7.64 4.62 -7.14
CA LEU A 219 -9.03 4.80 -7.56
C LEU A 219 -9.91 3.61 -7.15
N PHE A 220 -9.53 2.38 -7.48
CA PHE A 220 -10.36 1.20 -7.24
C PHE A 220 -10.40 0.79 -5.77
N ASN A 221 -9.32 0.99 -4.99
CA ASN A 221 -9.36 0.78 -3.54
C ASN A 221 -10.30 1.77 -2.85
N GLY A 222 -10.47 2.98 -3.40
CA GLY A 222 -11.49 3.92 -2.96
C GLY A 222 -12.90 3.54 -3.42
N LEU A 223 -13.06 3.29 -4.73
CA LEU A 223 -14.34 3.02 -5.37
C LEU A 223 -15.01 1.76 -4.81
N LEU A 224 -14.29 0.64 -4.70
CA LEU A 224 -14.86 -0.61 -4.19
C LEU A 224 -15.14 -0.53 -2.69
N GLY A 225 -14.35 0.23 -1.93
CA GLY A 225 -14.67 0.53 -0.53
C GLY A 225 -15.97 1.31 -0.39
N TRP A 226 -16.18 2.29 -1.26
CA TRP A 226 -17.42 3.06 -1.30
C TRP A 226 -18.64 2.21 -1.71
N VAL A 227 -18.51 1.42 -2.77
CA VAL A 227 -19.57 0.49 -3.23
C VAL A 227 -19.89 -0.51 -2.12
N TYR A 228 -18.88 -1.10 -1.49
CA TYR A 228 -19.08 -2.06 -0.40
C TYR A 228 -19.79 -1.43 0.81
N GLY A 229 -19.41 -0.22 1.21
CA GLY A 229 -20.11 0.53 2.24
C GLY A 229 -21.57 0.81 1.89
N GLY A 230 -21.88 1.06 0.61
CA GLY A 230 -23.25 1.19 0.13
C GLY A 230 -24.04 -0.11 0.22
N VAL A 231 -23.46 -1.23 -0.20
CA VAL A 231 -24.08 -2.56 -0.09
C VAL A 231 -24.33 -2.93 1.37
N TYR A 232 -23.37 -2.67 2.27
CA TYR A 232 -23.52 -2.92 3.70
C TYR A 232 -24.70 -2.14 4.29
N LYS A 233 -24.85 -0.85 3.96
CA LYS A 233 -25.97 -0.02 4.43
C LYS A 233 -27.34 -0.50 3.93
N LEU A 234 -27.40 -1.11 2.74
CA LEU A 234 -28.66 -1.59 2.15
C LEU A 234 -29.08 -2.95 2.69
N TYR A 235 -28.13 -3.86 2.87
CA TYR A 235 -28.42 -5.27 3.22
C TYR A 235 -28.14 -5.61 4.68
N GLY A 236 -27.37 -4.81 5.41
CA GLY A 236 -27.01 -5.03 6.82
C GLY A 236 -26.06 -6.21 7.06
N THR A 237 -25.67 -6.94 6.01
CA THR A 237 -24.86 -8.16 6.09
C THR A 237 -23.43 -7.91 5.62
N ASP A 238 -22.45 -8.34 6.43
CA ASP A 238 -21.02 -8.21 6.15
C ASP A 238 -20.48 -9.53 5.53
N PHE A 239 -20.38 -9.56 4.19
CA PHE A 239 -19.94 -10.75 3.44
C PHE A 239 -18.42 -10.83 3.25
N LEU A 240 -17.73 -9.70 3.33
CA LEU A 240 -16.30 -9.56 3.02
C LEU A 240 -15.42 -9.41 4.27
N SER A 241 -16.00 -9.42 5.46
CA SER A 241 -15.24 -9.60 6.69
C SER A 241 -14.58 -10.98 6.72
N SER A 242 -13.26 -10.99 6.90
CA SER A 242 -12.48 -12.23 7.08
C SER A 242 -12.69 -12.86 8.45
N THR A 243 -13.24 -12.12 9.40
CA THR A 243 -13.42 -12.53 10.79
C THR A 243 -14.84 -13.01 11.09
N ILE A 244 -15.87 -12.48 10.40
CA ILE A 244 -17.27 -12.83 10.64
C ILE A 244 -17.72 -13.87 9.61
N LYS A 245 -18.14 -15.06 10.04
CA LYS A 245 -18.77 -16.04 9.15
C LYS A 245 -20.20 -15.61 8.83
N TYR A 246 -20.38 -14.88 7.73
CA TYR A 246 -21.70 -14.51 7.18
C TYR A 246 -22.66 -13.83 8.17
N GLY A 247 -22.16 -12.94 9.04
CA GLY A 247 -22.98 -12.25 10.03
C GLY A 247 -23.44 -13.09 11.24
N ALA A 248 -23.16 -14.40 11.30
CA ALA A 248 -23.58 -15.27 12.40
C ALA A 248 -22.73 -15.13 13.67
N ASP A 249 -21.59 -14.46 13.53
CA ASP A 249 -20.44 -14.55 14.44
C ASP A 249 -20.19 -13.26 15.25
N GLN A 250 -21.17 -12.36 15.23
CA GLN A 250 -21.01 -10.98 15.64
C GLN A 250 -20.76 -10.81 17.15
N SER A 251 -21.28 -11.73 17.97
CA SER A 251 -21.27 -11.59 19.44
C SER A 251 -19.93 -11.91 20.10
N TRP A 252 -19.11 -12.79 19.53
CA TRP A 252 -17.80 -13.14 20.12
C TRP A 252 -16.66 -12.23 19.66
N LEU A 253 -16.81 -11.63 18.48
CA LEU A 253 -15.86 -10.64 17.98
C LEU A 253 -15.98 -9.32 18.73
N SER A 254 -17.18 -8.92 19.13
CA SER A 254 -17.35 -7.75 20.01
C SER A 254 -16.64 -7.98 21.35
N GLU A 255 -16.78 -9.16 21.95
CA GLU A 255 -16.11 -9.48 23.22
C GLU A 255 -14.58 -9.51 23.10
N ALA A 256 -14.03 -10.04 21.99
CA ALA A 256 -12.59 -10.07 21.77
C ALA A 256 -11.99 -8.70 21.42
N GLU A 257 -12.68 -7.88 20.62
CA GLU A 257 -12.26 -6.51 20.31
C GLU A 257 -12.38 -5.59 21.54
N GLU A 258 -13.41 -5.77 22.38
CA GLU A 258 -13.54 -5.05 23.66
C GLU A 258 -12.40 -5.40 24.62
N GLN A 259 -12.02 -6.68 24.73
CA GLN A 259 -10.87 -7.09 25.54
C GLN A 259 -9.56 -6.50 25.01
N GLN A 260 -9.38 -6.46 23.69
CA GLN A 260 -8.19 -5.87 23.08
C GLN A 260 -8.11 -4.35 23.31
N GLN A 261 -9.24 -3.64 23.20
CA GLN A 261 -9.30 -2.21 23.48
C GLN A 261 -9.09 -1.89 24.97
N GLN A 262 -9.59 -2.75 25.87
CA GLN A 262 -9.33 -2.62 27.30
C GLN A 262 -7.84 -2.82 27.62
N LEU A 263 -7.19 -3.82 27.02
CA LEU A 263 -5.75 -4.05 27.16
C LEU A 263 -4.92 -2.87 26.64
N ASP A 264 -5.26 -2.33 25.47
CA ASP A 264 -4.57 -1.17 24.89
C ASP A 264 -4.78 0.08 25.76
N ALA A 265 -5.98 0.27 26.33
CA ALA A 265 -6.27 1.37 27.26
C ALA A 265 -5.52 1.23 28.59
N GLU A 266 -5.44 0.02 29.15
CA GLU A 266 -4.65 -0.25 30.36
C GLU A 266 -3.16 0.00 30.14
N GLN A 267 -2.61 -0.42 29.00
CA GLN A 267 -1.23 -0.14 28.62
C GLN A 267 -0.96 1.36 28.49
N HIS A 268 -1.88 2.12 27.89
CA HIS A 268 -1.78 3.57 27.80
C HIS A 268 -1.81 4.25 29.18
N ILE A 269 -2.64 3.76 30.11
CA ILE A 269 -2.71 4.27 31.48
C ILE A 269 -1.43 3.92 32.25
N GLN A 270 -0.88 2.71 32.07
CA GLN A 270 0.40 2.31 32.67
C GLN A 270 1.56 3.17 32.17
N ALA A 271 1.68 3.36 30.85
CA ALA A 271 2.70 4.21 30.26
C ALA A 271 2.64 5.65 30.80
N LYS A 272 1.43 6.19 31.00
CA LYS A 272 1.24 7.52 31.59
C LYS A 272 1.64 7.58 33.07
N LYS A 273 1.35 6.53 33.85
CA LYS A 273 1.76 6.43 35.26
C LYS A 273 3.28 6.32 35.41
N GLU A 274 3.95 5.61 34.51
CA GLU A 274 5.41 5.50 34.49
C GLU A 274 6.08 6.85 34.18
N ASP A 275 5.53 7.61 33.25
CA ASP A 275 6.02 8.94 32.88
C ASP A 275 5.82 9.97 34.03
N GLU A 276 4.65 9.95 34.68
CA GLU A 276 4.36 10.78 35.86
C GLU A 276 5.22 10.36 37.07
N GLY A 277 5.47 9.06 37.26
CA GLY A 277 6.33 8.52 38.32
C GLY A 277 7.80 8.91 38.16
N ALA A 278 8.33 8.86 36.93
CA ALA A 278 9.69 9.32 36.62
C ALA A 278 9.85 10.83 36.85
N THR A 279 8.79 11.61 36.62
CA THR A 279 8.78 13.06 36.87
C THR A 279 8.73 13.39 38.36
N PHE A 280 8.09 12.54 39.18
CA PHE A 280 8.04 12.70 40.63
C PHE A 280 9.41 12.44 41.29
N LEU A 281 10.13 11.41 40.85
CA LEU A 281 11.46 11.08 41.39
C LEU A 281 12.47 12.22 41.14
N ASN A 282 12.42 12.86 39.96
CA ASN A 282 13.29 14.00 39.66
C ASN A 282 13.01 15.28 40.49
N LYS A 283 11.87 15.36 41.18
CA LYS A 283 11.55 16.48 42.09
C LYS A 283 11.95 16.24 43.54
N VAL A 284 12.28 15.00 43.93
CA VAL A 284 12.70 14.67 45.30
C VAL A 284 14.20 14.93 45.52
N ASP A 285 14.98 15.02 44.44
CA ASP A 285 16.43 15.26 44.47
C ASP A 285 16.84 16.75 44.31
N GLN A 286 15.90 17.70 44.42
CA GLN A 286 16.17 19.15 44.49
C GLN A 286 15.74 19.75 45.83
#